data_AF-A0A1X7SKF7-F1
#
_entry.id   AF-A0A1X7SKF7-F1
#
_cell.length_a   1.000
_cell.length_b   1.000
_cell.length_c   1.000
_cell.angle_alpha   90.00
_cell.angle_beta   90.00
_cell.angle_gamma   90.00
#
_symmetry.space_group_name_H-M   'P 1'
#
loop_
_entity.id
_entity.type
_entity.pdbx_description
1 polymer ?
#
loop_
_entity_poly.entity_id
_entity_poly.type
_entity_poly.pdbx_seq_one_letter_code
_entity_poly.pdbx_strand_id
1 'polypeptide(L)'
;MKIEYEGKNEITSTIISVIRGVTRNKTITSLTIHVYASPPPLPDGVIEQLLKDYNTLQALSLNITDELLPSSLNIVEVNTPPHLLFLSHPSLHTLTLPLDTAESAIELFTILQTNTTLKALRVKIKEERVYTSSMGTSLQDMLTQNQTLKYLEINNVIPSSFLSFLTTGLRHNTSLQQLSVSIPLNEEMRTFIRPLQ
;
A
#
# COMPACT_ATOMS: atom_id res chain seq x y z
N MET A 1 -11.40 13.76 1.42
CA MET A 1 -12.15 13.46 2.66
C MET A 1 -11.28 12.56 3.53
N LYS A 2 -11.14 12.88 4.82
CA LYS A 2 -10.37 12.09 5.78
C LYS A 2 -11.32 11.55 6.85
N ILE A 3 -11.27 10.25 7.10
CA ILE A 3 -12.06 9.58 8.12
C ILE A 3 -11.08 8.87 9.04
N GLU A 4 -11.08 9.29 10.30
CA GLU A 4 -10.34 8.64 11.38
C GLU A 4 -11.37 8.08 12.35
N TYR A 5 -11.24 6.79 12.65
CA TYR A 5 -12.12 6.13 13.58
C TYR A 5 -11.34 5.50 14.73
N GLU A 6 -11.76 5.84 15.96
CA GLU A 6 -11.18 5.42 17.22
C GLU A 6 -12.32 5.09 18.20
N GLY A 7 -12.75 3.83 18.27
CA GLY A 7 -13.90 3.41 19.09
C GLY A 7 -14.04 1.90 19.17
N LYS A 8 -14.73 1.35 20.17
CA LYS A 8 -14.67 -0.10 20.47
C LYS A 8 -15.84 -0.95 19.95
N ASN A 9 -16.94 -0.37 19.46
CA ASN A 9 -18.11 -1.11 18.94
C ASN A 9 -18.95 -0.25 17.94
N GLU A 10 -19.67 -0.91 17.01
CA GLU A 10 -20.54 -0.35 15.92
C GLU A 10 -19.86 0.27 14.69
N ILE A 11 -19.00 -0.51 14.03
CA ILE A 11 -18.02 0.04 13.07
C ILE A 11 -18.44 -0.25 11.62
N THR A 12 -19.07 -1.40 11.42
CA THR A 12 -19.39 -1.90 10.09
C THR A 12 -20.45 -1.06 9.37
N SER A 13 -21.59 -0.77 10.01
CA SER A 13 -22.68 -0.01 9.38
C SER A 13 -22.31 1.44 9.08
N THR A 14 -21.54 2.08 9.97
CA THR A 14 -21.08 3.46 9.80
C THR A 14 -20.06 3.58 8.66
N ILE A 15 -19.04 2.71 8.62
CA ILE A 15 -18.07 2.70 7.52
C ILE A 15 -18.76 2.43 6.18
N ILE A 16 -19.68 1.46 6.12
CA ILE A 16 -20.45 1.17 4.90
C ILE A 16 -21.27 2.39 4.46
N SER A 17 -21.91 3.08 5.39
CA SER A 17 -22.75 4.24 5.07
C SER A 17 -21.91 5.42 4.57
N VAL A 18 -20.73 5.63 5.17
CA VAL A 18 -19.76 6.62 4.70
C VAL A 18 -19.23 6.26 3.33
N ILE A 19 -18.83 5.00 3.10
CA ILE A 19 -18.41 4.49 1.79
C ILE A 19 -19.50 4.72 0.74
N ARG A 20 -20.76 4.34 1.04
CA ARG A 20 -21.90 4.57 0.13
C ARG A 20 -22.19 6.05 -0.13
N GLY A 21 -21.99 6.90 0.89
CA GLY A 21 -22.10 8.35 0.74
C GLY A 21 -21.02 8.90 -0.17
N VAL A 22 -19.77 8.45 0.01
CA VAL A 22 -18.64 8.81 -0.84
C VAL A 22 -18.86 8.33 -2.27
N THR A 23 -19.28 7.07 -2.48
CA THR A 23 -19.48 6.54 -3.84
C THR A 23 -20.54 7.29 -4.64
N ARG A 24 -21.55 7.85 -3.98
CA ARG A 24 -22.60 8.67 -4.60
C ARG A 24 -22.18 10.12 -4.83
N ASN A 25 -21.11 10.58 -4.22
CA ASN A 25 -20.65 11.95 -4.30
C ASN A 25 -19.67 12.13 -5.46
N LYS A 26 -20.07 12.77 -6.56
CA LYS A 26 -19.21 12.93 -7.75
C LYS A 26 -18.07 13.95 -7.62
N THR A 27 -17.96 14.63 -6.48
CA THR A 27 -17.00 15.73 -6.27
C THR A 27 -15.80 15.33 -5.42
N ILE A 28 -15.88 14.23 -4.67
CA ILE A 28 -14.78 13.78 -3.81
C ILE A 28 -13.69 13.11 -4.68
N THR A 29 -12.51 13.70 -4.77
CA THR A 29 -11.40 13.12 -5.56
C THR A 29 -10.35 12.41 -4.70
N SER A 30 -10.49 12.47 -3.37
CA SER A 30 -9.55 11.89 -2.42
C SER A 30 -10.28 11.28 -1.23
N LEU A 31 -9.87 10.06 -0.86
CA LEU A 31 -10.40 9.30 0.26
C LEU A 31 -9.27 8.74 1.12
N THR A 32 -9.32 9.06 2.41
CA THR A 32 -8.43 8.49 3.44
C THR A 32 -9.30 7.85 4.51
N ILE A 33 -9.10 6.55 4.75
CA ILE A 33 -9.79 5.79 5.79
C ILE A 33 -8.74 5.19 6.71
N HIS A 34 -8.71 5.65 7.96
CA HIS A 34 -7.88 5.09 9.02
C HIS A 34 -8.78 4.50 10.12
N VAL A 35 -8.57 3.21 10.43
CA VAL A 35 -9.36 2.52 11.45
C VAL A 35 -8.45 1.87 12.48
N TYR A 36 -8.49 2.40 13.71
CA TYR A 36 -7.58 2.05 14.82
C TYR A 36 -8.26 1.23 15.93
N ALA A 37 -9.31 0.49 15.58
CA ALA A 37 -10.16 -0.23 16.53
C ALA A 37 -10.07 -1.76 16.33
N SER A 38 -10.62 -2.53 17.30
CA SER A 38 -10.87 -4.00 17.24
C SER A 38 -12.38 -4.27 17.10
N PRO A 39 -12.96 -4.11 15.91
CA PRO A 39 -14.40 -4.16 15.66
C PRO A 39 -14.81 -5.51 15.11
N PRO A 40 -16.12 -5.78 15.01
CA PRO A 40 -16.56 -6.83 14.11
C PRO A 40 -16.09 -6.49 12.68
N PRO A 41 -15.69 -7.50 11.90
CA PRO A 41 -15.17 -7.27 10.58
C PRO A 41 -16.16 -6.58 9.63
N LEU A 42 -15.63 -5.92 8.60
CA LEU A 42 -16.45 -5.44 7.49
C LEU A 42 -17.12 -6.63 6.78
N PRO A 43 -18.27 -6.49 6.12
CA PRO A 43 -18.84 -7.54 5.30
C PRO A 43 -18.02 -7.66 4.02
N ASP A 44 -17.94 -8.88 3.50
CA ASP A 44 -17.27 -9.18 2.24
C ASP A 44 -17.77 -8.26 1.10
N GLY A 45 -16.86 -7.81 0.24
CA GLY A 45 -17.19 -7.02 -0.95
C GLY A 45 -17.47 -5.53 -0.73
N VAL A 46 -17.52 -5.00 0.50
CA VAL A 46 -17.76 -3.55 0.74
C VAL A 46 -16.61 -2.69 0.20
N ILE A 47 -15.37 -3.12 0.41
CA ILE A 47 -14.19 -2.44 -0.14
C ILE A 47 -14.14 -2.61 -1.67
N GLU A 48 -14.46 -3.79 -2.20
CA GLU A 48 -14.54 -3.99 -3.66
C GLU A 48 -15.59 -3.09 -4.31
N GLN A 49 -16.74 -2.91 -3.66
CA GLN A 49 -17.81 -2.04 -4.16
C GLN A 49 -17.37 -0.56 -4.15
N LEU A 50 -16.68 -0.12 -3.08
CA LEU A 50 -16.07 1.20 -3.03
C LEU A 50 -15.13 1.41 -4.23
N LEU A 51 -14.34 0.38 -4.56
CA LEU A 51 -13.36 0.45 -5.64
C LEU A 51 -13.98 0.32 -7.05
N LYS A 52 -15.07 -0.43 -7.22
CA LYS A 52 -15.74 -0.56 -8.53
C LYS A 52 -16.55 0.68 -8.91
N ASP A 53 -17.22 1.30 -7.94
CA ASP A 53 -18.21 2.34 -8.22
C ASP A 53 -17.59 3.74 -8.41
N TYR A 54 -16.27 3.89 -8.24
CA TYR A 54 -15.67 5.20 -7.97
C TYR A 54 -14.47 5.60 -8.84
N ASN A 55 -14.66 5.59 -10.16
CA ASN A 55 -13.64 5.89 -11.17
C ASN A 55 -13.01 7.30 -11.16
N THR A 56 -13.44 8.23 -10.29
CA THR A 56 -12.93 9.61 -10.23
C THR A 56 -11.85 9.84 -9.15
N LEU A 57 -11.52 8.83 -8.34
CA LEU A 57 -10.47 8.96 -7.32
C LEU A 57 -9.11 9.28 -7.94
N GLN A 58 -8.48 10.33 -7.42
CA GLN A 58 -7.09 10.70 -7.71
C GLN A 58 -6.15 10.28 -6.58
N ALA A 59 -6.65 10.15 -5.34
CA ALA A 59 -5.85 9.73 -4.20
C ALA A 59 -6.62 8.80 -3.26
N LEU A 60 -6.06 7.63 -2.97
CA LEU A 60 -6.61 6.64 -2.06
C LEU A 60 -5.60 6.27 -0.96
N SER A 61 -6.05 6.32 0.29
CA SER A 61 -5.27 5.86 1.44
C SER A 61 -6.14 4.99 2.35
N LEU A 62 -5.74 3.73 2.50
CA LEU A 62 -6.40 2.76 3.35
C LEU A 62 -5.41 2.32 4.43
N ASN A 63 -5.72 2.58 5.69
CA ASN A 63 -4.96 2.11 6.85
C ASN A 63 -5.94 1.45 7.82
N ILE A 64 -6.31 0.21 7.50
CA ILE A 64 -7.27 -0.60 8.25
C ILE A 64 -6.46 -1.70 8.95
N THR A 65 -6.71 -1.92 10.25
CA THR A 65 -5.99 -2.92 11.06
C THR A 65 -6.47 -4.33 10.73
N ASP A 66 -5.60 -5.35 10.74
CA ASP A 66 -5.90 -6.70 10.20
C ASP A 66 -7.10 -7.40 10.89
N GLU A 67 -7.38 -7.05 12.15
CA GLU A 67 -8.52 -7.55 12.94
C GLU A 67 -9.90 -7.13 12.38
N LEU A 68 -9.94 -6.18 11.44
CA LEU A 68 -11.16 -5.64 10.83
C LEU A 68 -11.60 -6.33 9.54
N LEU A 69 -10.76 -7.23 9.04
CA LEU A 69 -11.06 -7.97 7.84
C LEU A 69 -11.79 -9.27 8.24
N PRO A 70 -12.94 -9.62 7.63
CA PRO A 70 -13.73 -10.79 8.01
C PRO A 70 -12.92 -12.07 8.09
N SER A 71 -13.23 -12.96 9.04
CA SER A 71 -12.51 -14.23 9.24
C SER A 71 -12.67 -15.24 8.10
N SER A 72 -13.58 -14.99 7.15
CA SER A 72 -13.60 -15.62 5.82
C SER A 72 -12.39 -15.19 4.96
N LEU A 73 -11.78 -14.05 5.26
CA LEU A 73 -10.37 -13.82 4.98
C LEU A 73 -9.53 -14.70 5.92
N ASN A 74 -9.13 -15.86 5.40
CA ASN A 74 -7.69 -16.10 5.45
C ASN A 74 -7.01 -14.85 4.90
N ILE A 75 -5.86 -14.44 5.46
CA ILE A 75 -5.03 -13.24 5.17
C ILE A 75 -4.72 -13.00 3.65
N VAL A 76 -5.27 -13.84 2.78
CA VAL A 76 -5.38 -13.80 1.33
C VAL A 76 -6.36 -12.74 0.77
N GLU A 77 -7.39 -12.27 1.48
CA GLU A 77 -8.57 -11.68 0.78
C GLU A 77 -8.98 -10.25 1.18
N VAL A 78 -8.03 -9.30 1.22
CA VAL A 78 -8.34 -7.98 0.63
C VAL A 78 -8.27 -8.18 -0.89
N ASN A 79 -9.12 -9.07 -1.43
CA ASN A 79 -9.19 -9.40 -2.86
C ASN A 79 -10.00 -8.35 -3.61
N THR A 80 -9.57 -7.09 -3.52
CA THR A 80 -9.48 -6.36 -4.78
C THR A 80 -8.04 -6.53 -5.21
N PRO A 81 -7.72 -7.56 -6.02
CA PRO A 81 -6.41 -7.68 -6.63
C PRO A 81 -5.97 -6.29 -7.11
N PRO A 82 -4.74 -5.84 -6.82
CA PRO A 82 -4.26 -4.55 -7.27
C PRO A 82 -4.61 -4.24 -8.74
N HIS A 83 -4.74 -5.26 -9.61
CA HIS A 83 -5.16 -5.04 -11.00
C HIS A 83 -6.58 -4.46 -11.11
N LEU A 84 -7.54 -4.92 -10.29
CA LEU A 84 -8.89 -4.38 -10.26
C LEU A 84 -8.92 -2.92 -9.75
N LEU A 85 -8.00 -2.56 -8.86
CA LEU A 85 -7.85 -1.17 -8.41
C LEU A 85 -7.49 -0.26 -9.59
N PHE A 86 -6.44 -0.61 -10.34
CA PHE A 86 -5.96 0.22 -11.46
C PHE A 86 -6.87 0.19 -12.68
N LEU A 87 -7.59 -0.92 -12.92
CA LEU A 87 -8.62 -0.98 -13.97
C LEU A 87 -9.81 -0.07 -13.65
N SER A 88 -10.22 0.01 -12.38
CA SER A 88 -11.37 0.82 -11.97
C SER A 88 -11.00 2.30 -11.79
N HIS A 89 -9.72 2.62 -11.55
CA HIS A 89 -9.25 3.98 -11.26
C HIS A 89 -8.05 4.39 -12.13
N PRO A 90 -8.24 4.60 -13.44
CA PRO A 90 -7.15 5.02 -14.31
C PRO A 90 -6.53 6.37 -13.87
N SER A 91 -7.30 7.24 -13.20
CA SER A 91 -6.85 8.56 -12.75
C SER A 91 -6.12 8.58 -11.40
N LEU A 92 -5.84 7.41 -10.80
CA LEU A 92 -5.21 7.34 -9.49
C LEU A 92 -3.74 7.81 -9.58
N HIS A 93 -3.41 8.86 -8.82
CA HIS A 93 -2.06 9.45 -8.77
C HIS A 93 -1.33 9.11 -7.48
N THR A 94 -2.06 8.85 -6.38
CA THR A 94 -1.47 8.50 -5.08
C THR A 94 -2.16 7.29 -4.48
N LEU A 95 -1.36 6.35 -3.98
CA LEU A 95 -1.84 5.12 -3.34
C LEU A 95 -1.10 4.86 -2.04
N THR A 96 -1.84 4.56 -0.97
CA THR A 96 -1.31 4.06 0.31
C THR A 96 -2.03 2.79 0.72
N LEU A 97 -1.28 1.69 0.89
CA LEU A 97 -1.84 0.37 1.21
C LEU A 97 -0.95 -0.41 2.19
N PRO A 98 -1.52 -1.16 3.15
CA PRO A 98 -0.83 -2.26 3.80
C PRO A 98 -0.63 -3.43 2.81
N LEU A 99 0.48 -4.14 2.93
CA LEU A 99 0.80 -5.35 2.17
C LEU A 99 1.16 -6.45 3.17
N ASP A 100 0.22 -7.35 3.39
CA ASP A 100 0.31 -8.38 4.43
C ASP A 100 0.74 -9.75 3.86
N THR A 101 0.82 -9.87 2.54
CA THR A 101 1.26 -11.09 1.81
C THR A 101 2.29 -10.77 0.74
N ALA A 102 3.15 -11.75 0.41
CA ALA A 102 4.10 -11.60 -0.68
C ALA A 102 3.37 -11.50 -2.03
N GLU A 103 2.27 -12.24 -2.20
CA GLU A 103 1.48 -12.30 -3.42
C GLU A 103 0.87 -10.94 -3.79
N SER A 104 0.26 -10.25 -2.81
CA SER A 104 -0.32 -8.91 -3.03
C SER A 104 0.76 -7.88 -3.38
N ALA A 105 1.93 -7.97 -2.76
CA ALA A 105 3.07 -7.11 -3.05
C ALA A 105 3.61 -7.37 -4.48
N ILE A 106 3.80 -8.64 -4.85
CA ILE A 106 4.26 -9.05 -6.18
C ILE A 106 3.29 -8.53 -7.24
N GLU A 107 1.99 -8.78 -7.05
CA GLU A 107 0.99 -8.36 -8.02
C GLU A 107 0.98 -6.84 -8.21
N LEU A 108 0.98 -6.07 -7.11
CA LEU A 108 1.05 -4.62 -7.14
C LEU A 108 2.27 -4.14 -7.93
N PHE A 109 3.46 -4.66 -7.63
CA PHE A 109 4.67 -4.25 -8.32
C PHE A 109 4.66 -4.65 -9.80
N THR A 110 4.14 -5.81 -10.15
CA THR A 110 3.98 -6.23 -11.55
C THR A 110 3.08 -5.27 -12.33
N ILE A 111 1.95 -4.86 -11.79
CA ILE A 111 1.07 -3.88 -12.46
C ILE A 111 1.78 -2.54 -12.61
N LEU A 112 2.48 -2.12 -11.56
CA LEU A 112 3.20 -0.86 -11.56
C LEU A 112 4.35 -0.83 -12.58
N GLN A 113 4.86 -1.95 -13.08
CA GLN A 113 5.82 -1.94 -14.20
C GLN A 113 5.28 -1.17 -15.42
N THR A 114 3.97 -1.26 -15.69
CA THR A 114 3.32 -0.65 -16.86
C THR A 114 2.39 0.51 -16.52
N ASN A 115 2.06 0.72 -15.24
CA ASN A 115 1.21 1.82 -14.81
C ASN A 115 1.86 3.18 -15.15
N THR A 116 1.09 4.08 -15.78
CA THR A 116 1.58 5.40 -16.20
C THR A 116 1.03 6.57 -15.38
N THR A 117 0.06 6.31 -14.52
CA THR A 117 -0.78 7.32 -13.90
C THR A 117 -0.40 7.58 -12.44
N LEU A 118 0.03 6.54 -11.72
CA LEU A 118 0.47 6.63 -10.34
C LEU A 118 1.79 7.39 -10.24
N LYS A 119 1.82 8.41 -9.38
CA LYS A 119 2.99 9.25 -9.12
C LYS A 119 3.56 9.03 -7.72
N ALA A 120 2.74 8.59 -6.77
CA ALA A 120 3.17 8.33 -5.40
C ALA A 120 2.62 7.02 -4.86
N LEU A 121 3.51 6.17 -4.35
CA LEU A 121 3.18 4.92 -3.68
C LEU A 121 3.73 4.94 -2.25
N ARG A 122 2.88 4.57 -1.29
CA ARG A 122 3.25 4.28 0.10
C ARG A 122 2.78 2.88 0.44
N VAL A 123 3.69 2.01 0.87
CA VAL A 123 3.33 0.65 1.30
C VAL A 123 3.76 0.43 2.74
N LYS A 124 2.94 -0.30 3.49
CA LYS A 124 3.26 -0.73 4.86
C LYS A 124 3.37 -2.25 4.88
N ILE A 125 4.57 -2.78 5.09
CA ILE A 125 4.84 -4.22 5.13
C ILE A 125 5.18 -4.59 6.58
N LYS A 126 4.26 -5.20 7.31
CA LYS A 126 4.45 -5.44 8.76
C LYS A 126 5.26 -6.70 9.05
N GLU A 127 5.16 -7.71 8.19
CA GLU A 127 5.67 -9.05 8.48
C GLU A 127 6.89 -9.38 7.64
N GLU A 128 7.93 -9.92 8.29
CA GLU A 128 9.18 -10.29 7.61
C GLU A 128 8.96 -11.35 6.51
N ARG A 129 7.98 -12.24 6.68
CA ARG A 129 7.63 -13.29 5.71
C ARG A 129 7.21 -12.76 4.34
N VAL A 130 6.79 -11.50 4.24
CA VAL A 130 6.40 -10.86 2.98
C VAL A 130 7.63 -10.63 2.09
N TYR A 131 8.81 -10.42 2.67
CA TYR A 131 10.06 -10.13 1.97
C TYR A 131 10.70 -11.38 1.35
N THR A 132 10.00 -11.98 0.39
CA THR A 132 10.50 -13.11 -0.41
C THR A 132 11.41 -12.64 -1.54
N SER A 133 12.25 -13.53 -2.07
CA SER A 133 13.05 -13.22 -3.27
C SER A 133 12.19 -12.85 -4.48
N SER A 134 11.03 -13.50 -4.64
CA SER A 134 10.07 -13.19 -5.70
C SER A 134 9.49 -11.78 -5.56
N MET A 135 9.13 -11.36 -4.35
CA MET A 135 8.75 -9.98 -4.07
C MET A 135 9.89 -9.01 -4.39
N GLY A 136 11.13 -9.35 -4.01
CA GLY A 136 12.32 -8.56 -4.34
C GLY A 136 12.50 -8.34 -5.83
N THR A 137 12.43 -9.41 -6.62
CA THR A 137 12.50 -9.34 -8.09
C THR A 137 11.40 -8.45 -8.66
N SER A 138 10.16 -8.61 -8.22
CA SER A 138 9.05 -7.78 -8.73
C SER A 138 9.22 -6.29 -8.40
N LEU A 139 9.73 -5.94 -7.22
CA LEU A 139 10.08 -4.56 -6.84
C LEU A 139 11.20 -4.01 -7.73
N GLN A 140 12.26 -4.80 -7.94
CA GLN A 140 13.37 -4.44 -8.80
C GLN A 140 12.89 -4.16 -10.24
N ASP A 141 12.06 -5.04 -10.79
CA ASP A 141 11.50 -4.89 -12.12
C ASP A 141 10.60 -3.66 -12.22
N MET A 142 9.75 -3.42 -11.21
CA MET A 142 8.93 -2.22 -11.12
C MET A 142 9.78 -0.95 -11.13
N LEU A 143 10.83 -0.87 -10.31
CA LEU A 143 11.73 0.27 -10.29
C LEU A 143 12.49 0.44 -11.61
N THR A 144 12.84 -0.65 -12.27
CA THR A 144 13.56 -0.59 -13.55
C THR A 144 12.66 -0.11 -14.68
N GLN A 145 11.42 -0.61 -14.74
CA GLN A 145 10.51 -0.39 -15.87
C GLN A 145 9.64 0.86 -15.69
N ASN A 146 9.17 1.15 -14.48
CA ASN A 146 8.24 2.25 -14.26
C ASN A 146 8.93 3.63 -14.37
N GLN A 147 8.54 4.40 -15.38
CA GLN A 147 9.08 5.74 -15.63
C GLN A 147 8.20 6.89 -15.11
N THR A 148 7.12 6.58 -14.37
CA THR A 148 6.09 7.56 -14.00
C THR A 148 6.02 7.85 -12.51
N LEU A 149 6.33 6.87 -11.66
CA LEU A 149 6.38 6.94 -10.22
C LEU A 149 7.48 7.91 -9.79
N LYS A 150 7.12 8.90 -8.98
CA LYS A 150 8.01 9.95 -8.48
C LYS A 150 8.34 9.78 -7.00
N TYR A 151 7.44 9.14 -6.26
CA TYR A 151 7.56 8.94 -4.81
C TYR A 151 7.32 7.48 -4.45
N LEU A 152 8.25 6.88 -3.72
CA LEU A 152 8.11 5.55 -3.12
C LEU A 152 8.46 5.61 -1.64
N GLU A 153 7.53 5.15 -0.80
CA GLU A 153 7.78 4.86 0.60
C GLU A 153 7.48 3.40 0.90
N ILE A 154 8.44 2.74 1.53
CA ILE A 154 8.24 1.42 2.16
C ILE A 154 8.39 1.63 3.66
N ASN A 155 7.24 1.66 4.34
CA ASN A 155 7.14 1.79 5.78
C ASN A 155 7.45 0.43 6.43
N ASN A 156 8.21 0.46 7.53
CA ASN A 156 8.91 -0.64 8.23
C ASN A 156 10.33 -0.95 7.71
N VAL A 157 11.09 -1.64 8.56
CA VAL A 157 12.49 -1.98 8.32
C VAL A 157 12.60 -3.03 7.23
N ILE A 158 13.27 -2.71 6.14
CA ILE A 158 13.56 -3.62 5.03
C ILE A 158 14.71 -4.56 5.44
N PRO A 159 14.56 -5.89 5.36
CA PRO A 159 15.66 -6.81 5.64
C PRO A 159 16.91 -6.53 4.79
N SER A 160 18.11 -6.75 5.35
CA SER A 160 19.36 -6.50 4.62
C SER A 160 19.49 -7.35 3.35
N SER A 161 18.96 -8.57 3.37
CA SER A 161 18.86 -9.47 2.22
C SER A 161 18.05 -8.88 1.06
N PHE A 162 17.17 -7.92 1.34
CA PHE A 162 16.26 -7.32 0.37
C PHE A 162 16.84 -6.06 -0.30
N LEU A 163 17.93 -5.50 0.24
CA LEU A 163 18.56 -4.27 -0.25
C LEU A 163 19.18 -4.43 -1.65
N SER A 164 19.63 -5.63 -2.02
CA SER A 164 20.22 -5.90 -3.34
C SER A 164 19.22 -5.66 -4.48
N PHE A 165 17.97 -6.09 -4.30
CA PHE A 165 16.88 -5.85 -5.25
C PHE A 165 16.57 -4.36 -5.40
N LEU A 166 16.44 -3.66 -4.26
CA LEU A 166 16.16 -2.23 -4.22
C LEU A 166 17.27 -1.43 -4.93
N THR A 167 18.54 -1.69 -4.58
CA THR A 167 19.68 -0.99 -5.19
C THR A 167 19.83 -1.27 -6.69
N THR A 168 19.56 -2.51 -7.12
CA THR A 168 19.61 -2.88 -8.54
C THR A 168 18.52 -2.17 -9.33
N GLY A 169 17.28 -2.14 -8.82
CA GLY A 169 16.17 -1.43 -9.49
C GLY A 169 16.41 0.08 -9.55
N LEU A 170 16.89 0.68 -8.46
CA LEU A 170 17.18 2.11 -8.40
C LEU A 170 18.32 2.54 -9.33
N ARG A 171 19.32 1.68 -9.57
CA ARG A 171 20.43 1.97 -10.50
C ARG A 171 19.93 2.34 -11.90
N HIS A 172 18.81 1.76 -12.33
CA HIS A 172 18.22 1.96 -13.64
C HIS A 172 17.03 2.92 -13.63
N ASN A 173 16.51 3.26 -12.45
CA ASN A 173 15.37 4.15 -12.32
C ASN A 173 15.81 5.62 -12.54
N THR A 174 15.16 6.30 -13.49
CA THR A 174 15.41 7.72 -13.78
C THR A 174 14.24 8.63 -13.42
N SER A 175 13.13 8.04 -12.96
CA SER A 175 11.87 8.72 -12.76
C SER A 175 11.64 9.13 -11.30
N LEU A 176 12.08 8.30 -10.36
CA LEU A 176 11.88 8.43 -8.92
C LEU A 176 12.66 9.62 -8.39
N GLN A 177 11.95 10.52 -7.71
CA GLN A 177 12.51 11.76 -7.15
C GLN A 177 12.64 11.68 -5.63
N GLN A 178 11.83 10.85 -4.99
CA GLN A 178 11.81 10.68 -3.54
C GLN A 178 11.68 9.20 -3.19
N LEU A 179 12.57 8.76 -2.30
CA LEU A 179 12.59 7.42 -1.73
C LEU A 179 12.61 7.55 -0.21
N SER A 180 11.69 6.86 0.47
CA SER A 180 11.68 6.74 1.93
C SER A 180 11.63 5.27 2.30
N VAL A 181 12.72 4.79 2.91
CA VAL A 181 12.85 3.40 3.36
C VAL A 181 13.55 3.36 4.70
N SER A 182 13.14 2.46 5.58
CA SER A 182 13.88 2.17 6.81
C SER A 182 14.83 1.01 6.57
N ILE A 183 16.13 1.22 6.76
CA ILE A 183 17.16 0.18 6.57
C ILE A 183 17.78 -0.21 7.91
N PRO A 184 18.14 -1.48 8.12
CA PRO A 184 18.83 -1.93 9.32
C PRO A 184 20.24 -1.35 9.32
N LEU A 185 20.67 -0.83 10.46
CA LEU A 185 22.06 -0.44 10.67
C LEU A 185 22.93 -1.70 10.76
N ASN A 186 23.89 -1.85 9.85
CA ASN A 186 24.94 -2.87 10.02
C ASN A 186 25.91 -2.44 11.13
N GLU A 187 26.71 -3.38 11.66
CA GLU A 187 27.65 -3.09 12.75
C GLU A 187 28.70 -2.03 12.36
N GLU A 188 29.09 -2.00 11.10
CA GLU A 188 30.02 -1.00 10.56
C GLU A 188 29.45 0.43 10.63
N MET A 189 28.19 0.62 10.22
CA MET A 189 27.48 1.90 10.36
C MET A 189 27.24 2.26 11.83
N ARG A 190 27.00 1.27 12.72
CA ARG A 190 26.90 1.52 14.17
C ARG A 190 28.20 2.10 14.74
N THR A 191 29.36 1.60 14.29
CA THR A 191 30.65 2.15 14.71
C THR A 191 30.89 3.56 14.17
N PHE A 192 30.37 3.89 12.98
CA PHE A 192 30.51 5.21 12.38
C PHE A 192 29.60 6.28 13.02
N ILE A 193 28.43 5.88 13.55
CA ILE A 193 27.43 6.79 14.14
C ILE A 193 27.68 7.01 15.65
N ARG A 194 28.42 6.13 16.33
CA ARG A 194 28.82 6.39 17.71
C ARG A 194 29.84 7.54 17.73
N PRO A 195 29.56 8.67 18.40
CA PRO A 195 30.60 9.66 18.66
C PRO A 195 31.67 8.97 19.49
N LEU A 196 32.94 9.19 19.13
CA LEU A 196 34.09 8.86 19.98
C LEU A 196 33.79 9.29 21.42
N GLN A 197 33.58 8.33 22.32
CA GLN A 197 33.62 8.54 23.77
C GLN A 197 35.04 8.28 24.26
#